data_AF-A0A2D5UI20-F1
#
_entry.id   AF-A0A2D5UI20-F1
#
_cell.length_a   1.000
_cell.length_b   1.000
_cell.length_c   1.000
_cell.angle_alpha   90.00
_cell.angle_beta   90.00
_cell.angle_gamma   90.00
#
_symmetry.space_group_name_H-M   'P 1'
#
loop_
_entity.id
_entity.type
_entity.pdbx_description
1 polymer ?
#
loop_
_entity_poly.entity_id
_entity_poly.type
_entity_poly.pdbx_seq_one_letter_code
_entity_poly.pdbx_strand_id
1 'polypeptide(L)'
;MEFHDLIIHIHGIVSTVFTLTALTILVRSIRGWSLNKAYTNLDKKISILFLVFLYIQLVLGILLYFVLGDNQSGAESMEEAMKQSSFRYWALEHFIIMIFALFLSQIGWVFIRKAKLDLNKHKNTLFYFGISILLIFISTGIGLIWR
;
A
#
# COMPACT_ATOMS: atom_id res chain seq x y z
N MET A 1 -23.04 10.52 -10.23
CA MET A 1 -22.06 10.27 -9.17
C MET A 1 -21.16 11.48 -9.13
N GLU A 2 -21.01 12.13 -8.00
CA GLU A 2 -20.09 13.26 -7.88
C GLU A 2 -18.65 12.77 -8.11
N PHE A 3 -17.77 13.66 -8.59
CA PHE A 3 -16.39 13.28 -8.92
C PHE A 3 -15.66 12.69 -7.70
N HIS A 4 -15.91 13.22 -6.51
CA HIS A 4 -15.38 12.69 -5.25
C HIS A 4 -15.77 11.21 -5.02
N ASP A 5 -17.06 10.87 -5.15
CA ASP A 5 -17.56 9.50 -4.95
C ASP A 5 -16.99 8.52 -5.97
N LEU A 6 -16.77 8.98 -7.20
CA LEU A 6 -16.08 8.19 -8.23
C LEU A 6 -14.65 7.83 -7.78
N ILE A 7 -13.90 8.80 -7.26
CA ILE A 7 -12.53 8.57 -6.81
C ILE A 7 -12.50 7.65 -5.59
N ILE A 8 -13.41 7.79 -4.63
CA ILE A 8 -13.53 6.86 -3.49
C ILE A 8 -13.78 5.43 -4.00
N HIS A 9 -14.70 5.27 -4.95
CA HIS A 9 -15.02 3.96 -5.49
C HIS A 9 -13.82 3.32 -6.19
N ILE A 10 -13.10 4.10 -7.02
CA ILE A 10 -11.87 3.66 -7.69
C ILE A 10 -10.79 3.29 -6.66
N HIS A 11 -10.57 4.14 -5.65
CA HIS A 11 -9.61 3.90 -4.58
C HIS A 11 -9.91 2.60 -3.83
N GLY A 12 -11.19 2.33 -3.54
CA GLY A 12 -11.66 1.08 -2.95
C GLY A 12 -11.33 -0.15 -3.82
N ILE A 13 -11.66 -0.11 -5.11
CA ILE A 13 -11.34 -1.20 -6.06
C ILE A 13 -9.84 -1.45 -6.11
N VAL A 14 -9.05 -0.39 -6.27
CA VAL A 14 -7.58 -0.49 -6.30
C VAL A 14 -7.06 -1.09 -4.99
N SER A 15 -7.69 -0.79 -3.85
CA SER A 15 -7.27 -1.28 -2.54
C SER A 15 -7.53 -2.78 -2.42
N THR A 16 -8.67 -3.24 -2.92
CA THR A 16 -8.97 -4.68 -3.02
C THR A 16 -7.95 -5.41 -3.90
N VAL A 17 -7.66 -4.87 -5.08
CA VAL A 17 -6.68 -5.49 -6.00
C VAL A 17 -5.27 -5.47 -5.42
N PHE A 18 -4.87 -4.38 -4.76
CA PHE A 18 -3.61 -4.28 -4.02
C PHE A 18 -3.51 -5.37 -2.96
N THR A 19 -4.57 -5.54 -2.16
CA THR A 19 -4.65 -6.53 -1.08
C THR A 19 -4.49 -7.95 -1.61
N LEU A 20 -5.17 -8.31 -2.70
CA LEU A 20 -5.01 -9.62 -3.35
C LEU A 20 -3.58 -9.83 -3.87
N THR A 21 -2.97 -8.78 -4.43
CA THR A 21 -1.59 -8.83 -4.90
C THR A 21 -0.61 -9.02 -3.74
N ALA A 22 -0.81 -8.30 -2.63
CA ALA A 22 -0.01 -8.39 -1.41
C ALA A 22 -0.04 -9.81 -0.81
N LEU A 23 -1.23 -10.39 -0.66
CA LEU A 23 -1.39 -11.77 -0.18
C LEU A 23 -0.69 -12.77 -1.10
N THR A 24 -0.82 -12.58 -2.42
CA THR A 24 -0.14 -13.44 -3.40
C THR A 24 1.38 -13.35 -3.27
N ILE A 25 1.95 -12.16 -3.06
CA ILE A 25 3.39 -11.99 -2.80
C ILE A 25 3.82 -12.73 -1.54
N LEU A 26 3.09 -12.62 -0.44
CA LEU A 26 3.42 -13.31 0.81
C LEU A 26 3.46 -14.82 0.60
N VAL A 27 2.40 -15.39 0.05
CA VAL A 27 2.32 -16.84 -0.20
C VAL A 27 3.45 -17.31 -1.11
N ARG A 28 3.72 -16.60 -2.21
CA ARG A 28 4.74 -17.01 -3.18
C ARG A 28 6.15 -16.85 -2.64
N SER A 29 6.43 -15.76 -1.92
CA SER A 29 7.74 -15.50 -1.32
C SER A 29 8.06 -16.49 -0.20
N ILE A 30 7.09 -16.83 0.67
CA ILE A 30 7.24 -17.87 1.70
C ILE A 30 7.48 -19.23 1.05
N ARG A 31 6.63 -19.66 0.10
CA ARG A 31 6.82 -20.96 -0.58
C ARG A 31 8.14 -21.03 -1.34
N GLY A 32 8.53 -19.95 -2.01
CA GLY A 32 9.79 -19.88 -2.74
C GLY A 32 11.00 -19.99 -1.83
N TRP A 33 10.95 -19.33 -0.68
CA TRP A 33 12.01 -19.37 0.32
C TRP A 33 12.08 -20.72 1.05
N SER A 34 10.95 -21.22 1.58
CA SER A 34 10.92 -22.46 2.37
C SER A 34 11.17 -23.73 1.53
N LEU A 35 10.79 -23.72 0.25
CA LEU A 35 10.92 -24.89 -0.63
C LEU A 35 12.07 -24.74 -1.65
N ASN A 36 12.95 -23.74 -1.50
CA ASN A 36 14.06 -23.45 -2.42
C ASN A 36 13.65 -23.42 -3.90
N LYS A 37 12.51 -22.80 -4.23
CA LYS A 37 12.05 -22.71 -5.62
C LYS A 37 12.79 -21.62 -6.39
N ALA A 38 12.87 -21.80 -7.70
CA ALA A 38 13.36 -20.77 -8.61
C ALA A 38 12.44 -19.54 -8.60
N TYR A 39 13.05 -18.36 -8.71
CA TYR A 39 12.33 -17.09 -8.78
C TYR A 39 11.91 -16.86 -10.23
N THR A 40 10.62 -16.98 -10.49
CA THR A 40 10.10 -17.01 -11.87
C THR A 40 9.77 -15.61 -12.40
N ASN A 41 9.53 -15.51 -13.71
CA ASN A 41 9.00 -14.30 -14.33
C ASN A 41 7.66 -13.87 -13.74
N LEU A 42 6.85 -14.82 -13.25
CA LEU A 42 5.59 -14.50 -12.57
C LEU A 42 5.85 -13.78 -11.24
N ASP A 43 6.82 -14.24 -10.44
CA ASP A 43 7.20 -13.58 -9.19
C ASP A 43 7.64 -12.14 -9.44
N LYS A 44 8.46 -11.93 -10.47
CA LYS A 44 8.89 -10.59 -10.92
C LYS A 44 7.71 -9.70 -11.28
N LYS A 45 6.76 -10.20 -12.08
CA LYS A 45 5.58 -9.44 -12.52
C LYS A 45 4.69 -9.06 -11.35
N ILE A 46 4.46 -9.99 -10.42
CA ILE A 46 3.65 -9.72 -9.22
C ILE A 46 4.36 -8.68 -8.34
N SER A 47 5.68 -8.76 -8.17
CA SER A 47 6.45 -7.74 -7.43
C SER A 47 6.32 -6.35 -8.05
N ILE A 48 6.35 -6.24 -9.38
CA ILE A 48 6.13 -4.97 -10.08
C ILE A 48 4.69 -4.49 -9.87
N LEU A 49 3.72 -5.38 -10.00
CA LEU A 49 2.29 -5.07 -9.84
C LEU A 49 2.00 -4.51 -8.44
N PHE A 50 2.61 -5.08 -7.41
CA PHE A 50 2.53 -4.57 -6.04
C PHE A 50 3.02 -3.13 -5.92
N LEU A 51 4.19 -2.81 -6.50
CA LEU A 51 4.71 -1.43 -6.48
C LEU A 51 3.81 -0.47 -7.25
N VAL A 52 3.33 -0.88 -8.42
CA VAL A 52 2.43 -0.06 -9.26
C VAL A 52 1.16 0.27 -8.48
N PHE A 53 0.51 -0.73 -7.88
CA PHE A 53 -0.70 -0.47 -7.10
C PHE A 53 -0.43 0.33 -5.82
N LEU A 54 0.74 0.18 -5.19
CA LEU A 54 1.11 1.00 -4.04
C LEU A 54 1.28 2.48 -4.43
N TYR A 55 1.88 2.77 -5.59
CA TYR A 55 1.94 4.14 -6.13
C TYR A 55 0.56 4.70 -6.48
N ILE A 56 -0.26 3.93 -7.19
CA ILE A 56 -1.62 4.35 -7.55
C ILE A 56 -2.41 4.63 -6.26
N GLN A 57 -2.25 3.79 -5.24
CA GLN A 57 -2.91 4.01 -3.96
C GLN A 57 -2.51 5.31 -3.29
N LEU A 58 -1.21 5.59 -3.25
CA LEU A 58 -0.71 6.83 -2.66
C LEU A 58 -1.25 8.06 -3.43
N VAL A 59 -1.25 8.02 -4.77
CA VAL A 59 -1.76 9.11 -5.60
C VAL A 59 -3.26 9.32 -5.40
N LEU A 60 -4.05 8.24 -5.38
CA LEU A 60 -5.49 8.34 -5.14
C LEU A 60 -5.80 8.84 -3.72
N GLY A 61 -5.03 8.39 -2.71
CA GLY A 61 -5.15 8.90 -1.34
C GLY A 61 -4.85 10.40 -1.25
N ILE A 62 -3.81 10.87 -1.96
CA ILE A 62 -3.50 12.31 -2.05
C ILE A 62 -4.66 13.08 -2.68
N LEU A 63 -5.19 12.56 -3.80
CA LEU A 63 -6.30 13.18 -4.52
C LEU A 63 -7.54 13.30 -3.62
N LEU A 64 -7.86 12.27 -2.84
CA LEU A 64 -9.00 12.29 -1.91
C LEU A 64 -8.82 13.31 -0.79
N TYR A 65 -7.73 13.23 -0.02
CA TYR A 65 -7.63 14.00 1.22
C TYR A 65 -7.07 15.42 1.06
N PHE A 66 -6.26 15.68 0.03
CA PHE A 66 -5.60 16.98 -0.15
C PHE A 66 -6.12 17.81 -1.32
N VAL A 67 -6.74 17.19 -2.31
CA VAL A 67 -7.22 17.90 -3.52
C VAL A 67 -8.74 18.04 -3.51
N LEU A 68 -9.45 16.93 -3.28
CA LEU A 68 -10.91 16.93 -3.30
C LEU A 68 -11.51 17.35 -1.96
N GLY A 69 -10.76 17.14 -0.87
CA GLY A 69 -11.24 17.39 0.48
C GLY A 69 -12.29 16.37 0.90
N ASP A 70 -12.44 16.18 2.20
CA ASP A 70 -13.53 15.34 2.71
C ASP A 70 -14.80 16.20 2.86
N ASN A 71 -15.65 16.15 1.83
CA ASN A 71 -16.98 16.78 1.87
C ASN A 71 -17.84 16.23 3.04
N GLN A 72 -17.47 15.08 3.62
CA GLN A 72 -18.19 14.46 4.75
C GLN A 72 -17.69 14.94 6.11
N SER A 73 -16.55 15.65 6.17
CA SER A 73 -16.04 16.21 7.43
C SER A 73 -16.94 17.32 7.98
N GLY A 74 -17.75 17.96 7.12
CA GLY A 74 -18.57 19.11 7.49
C GLY A 74 -17.76 20.34 7.94
N ALA A 75 -16.45 20.32 7.72
CA ALA A 75 -15.54 21.40 8.10
C ALA A 75 -15.53 22.50 7.04
N GLU A 76 -15.54 23.77 7.47
CA GLU A 76 -15.50 24.92 6.55
C GLU A 76 -14.07 25.25 6.11
N SER A 77 -13.07 24.66 6.77
CA SER A 77 -11.64 24.83 6.46
C SER A 77 -10.81 23.59 6.75
N MET A 78 -9.64 23.48 6.13
CA MET A 78 -8.67 22.42 6.42
C MET A 78 -8.21 22.44 7.90
N GLU A 79 -8.10 23.63 8.50
CA GLU A 79 -7.74 23.75 9.92
C GLU A 79 -8.78 23.07 10.83
N GLU A 80 -10.06 23.26 10.52
CA GLU A 80 -11.15 22.64 11.25
C GLU A 80 -11.24 21.13 10.98
N ALA A 81 -11.03 20.69 9.74
CA ALA A 81 -10.96 19.27 9.38
C ALA A 81 -9.84 18.56 10.15
N MET A 82 -8.67 19.18 10.30
CA MET A 82 -7.54 18.60 11.05
C MET A 82 -7.79 18.47 12.56
N LYS A 83 -8.77 19.19 13.12
CA LYS A 83 -9.18 19.02 14.53
C LYS A 83 -9.93 17.70 14.72
N GLN A 84 -10.61 17.22 13.68
CA GLN A 84 -11.30 15.92 13.70
C GLN A 84 -10.27 14.79 13.67
N SER A 85 -10.32 13.89 14.66
CA SER A 85 -9.36 12.79 14.80
C SER A 85 -9.42 11.82 13.63
N SER A 86 -10.62 11.52 13.12
CA SER A 86 -10.84 10.63 11.98
C SER A 86 -10.16 11.16 10.71
N PHE A 87 -10.46 12.41 10.34
CA PHE A 87 -9.86 13.05 9.17
C PHE A 87 -8.34 13.13 9.29
N ARG A 88 -7.82 13.59 10.44
CA ARG A 88 -6.38 13.69 10.69
C ARG A 88 -5.67 12.34 10.59
N TYR A 89 -6.28 11.28 11.10
CA TYR A 89 -5.73 9.93 11.02
C TYR A 89 -5.52 9.52 9.56
N TRP A 90 -6.55 9.64 8.72
CA TRP A 90 -6.45 9.20 7.33
C TRP A 90 -5.57 10.11 6.47
N ALA A 91 -5.69 11.43 6.64
CA ALA A 91 -4.94 12.41 5.86
C ALA A 91 -3.45 12.45 6.21
N LEU A 92 -3.07 12.24 7.48
CA LEU A 92 -1.67 12.36 7.92
C LEU A 92 -1.09 11.03 8.38
N GLU A 93 -1.66 10.41 9.41
CA GLU A 93 -1.02 9.27 10.09
C GLU A 93 -0.95 8.05 9.17
N HIS A 94 -2.07 7.71 8.55
CA HIS A 94 -2.13 6.65 7.54
C HIS A 94 -1.25 6.98 6.34
N PHE A 95 -1.34 8.20 5.82
CA PHE A 95 -0.58 8.65 4.67
C PHE A 95 0.94 8.55 4.88
N ILE A 96 1.45 8.95 6.07
CA ILE A 96 2.87 8.84 6.43
C ILE A 96 3.31 7.37 6.43
N ILE A 97 2.48 6.46 6.98
CA ILE A 97 2.78 5.03 6.96
C ILE A 97 2.82 4.49 5.52
N MET A 98 1.91 4.93 4.65
CA MET A 98 1.89 4.54 3.24
C MET A 98 3.16 5.01 2.49
N ILE A 99 3.63 6.24 2.75
CA ILE A 99 4.89 6.75 2.21
C ILE A 99 6.06 5.88 2.67
N PHE A 100 6.13 5.57 3.96
CA PHE A 100 7.23 4.76 4.51
C PHE A 100 7.22 3.34 3.91
N ALA A 101 6.04 2.72 3.79
CA ALA A 101 5.88 1.42 3.14
C ALA A 101 6.30 1.46 1.66
N LEU A 102 6.02 2.54 0.94
CA LEU A 102 6.45 2.73 -0.43
C LEU A 102 7.98 2.84 -0.53
N PHE A 103 8.63 3.64 0.31
CA PHE A 103 10.09 3.75 0.35
C PHE A 103 10.75 2.41 0.65
N LEU A 104 10.26 1.70 1.67
CA LEU A 104 10.76 0.37 2.02
C LEU A 104 10.61 -0.63 0.86
N SER A 105 9.48 -0.58 0.16
CA SER A 105 9.23 -1.41 -1.01
C SER A 105 10.15 -1.05 -2.19
N GLN A 106 10.44 0.24 -2.42
CA GLN A 106 11.38 0.65 -3.46
C GLN A 106 12.81 0.18 -3.18
N ILE A 107 13.26 0.33 -1.94
CA ILE A 107 14.56 -0.18 -1.48
C ILE A 107 14.61 -1.71 -1.66
N GLY A 108 13.56 -2.40 -1.23
CA GLY A 108 13.43 -3.84 -1.41
C GLY A 108 13.52 -4.28 -2.86
N TRP A 109 12.88 -3.56 -3.77
CA TRP A 109 12.93 -3.84 -5.20
C TRP A 109 14.35 -3.74 -5.78
N VAL A 110 15.14 -2.78 -5.33
CA VAL A 110 16.56 -2.68 -5.72
C VAL A 110 17.32 -3.94 -5.28
N PHE A 111 17.13 -4.39 -4.04
CA PHE A 111 17.80 -5.58 -3.53
C PHE A 111 17.31 -6.89 -4.18
N ILE A 112 16.02 -7.01 -4.49
CA ILE A 112 15.46 -8.16 -5.21
C ILE A 112 16.07 -8.25 -6.62
N ARG A 113 16.14 -7.13 -7.36
CA ARG A 113 16.72 -7.13 -8.71
C ARG A 113 18.21 -7.43 -8.73
N LYS A 114 18.95 -6.99 -7.72
CA LYS A 114 20.41 -7.21 -7.61
C LYS A 114 20.80 -8.59 -7.09
N ALA A 115 19.88 -9.33 -6.48
CA ALA A 115 20.17 -10.66 -5.94
C ALA A 115 20.43 -11.67 -7.08
N LYS A 116 21.59 -12.35 -7.00
CA LYS A 116 21.98 -13.38 -7.98
C LYS A 116 21.26 -14.72 -7.75
N LEU A 117 21.11 -15.11 -6.49
CA LEU A 117 20.45 -16.34 -6.10
C LEU A 117 18.95 -16.12 -5.95
N ASP A 118 18.15 -17.04 -6.50
CA ASP A 118 16.69 -16.99 -6.43
C ASP A 118 16.16 -17.05 -4.99
N LEU A 119 16.83 -17.83 -4.14
CA LEU A 119 16.52 -17.88 -2.71
C LEU A 119 16.59 -16.50 -2.06
N ASN A 120 17.61 -15.71 -2.40
CA ASN A 120 17.79 -14.35 -1.88
C ASN A 120 16.73 -13.40 -2.44
N LYS A 121 16.26 -13.60 -3.67
CA LYS A 121 15.13 -12.81 -4.21
C LYS A 121 13.86 -13.06 -3.43
N HIS A 122 13.53 -14.33 -3.13
CA HIS A 122 12.37 -14.67 -2.31
C HIS A 122 12.49 -14.13 -0.88
N LYS A 123 13.66 -14.28 -0.25
CA LYS A 123 13.93 -13.75 1.10
C LYS A 123 13.80 -12.22 1.14
N ASN A 124 14.40 -11.51 0.18
CA ASN A 124 14.30 -10.05 0.10
C ASN A 124 12.85 -9.61 -0.18
N THR A 125 12.13 -10.33 -1.03
CA THR A 125 10.70 -10.07 -1.29
C THR A 125 9.90 -10.21 0.00
N LEU A 126 10.05 -11.32 0.72
CA LEU A 126 9.35 -11.57 1.97
C LEU A 126 9.67 -10.51 3.03
N PHE A 127 10.94 -10.13 3.16
CA PHE A 127 11.36 -9.15 4.16
C PHE A 127 10.84 -7.75 3.84
N TYR A 128 11.23 -7.17 2.70
CA TYR A 128 10.92 -5.78 2.39
C TYR A 128 9.44 -5.58 2.08
N PHE A 129 8.85 -6.44 1.24
CA PHE A 129 7.44 -6.28 0.89
C PHE A 129 6.55 -6.80 2.02
N GLY A 130 6.95 -7.84 2.75
CA GLY A 130 6.18 -8.33 3.89
C GLY A 130 6.08 -7.32 5.03
N ILE A 131 7.18 -6.63 5.38
CA ILE A 131 7.12 -5.53 6.36
C ILE A 131 6.25 -4.39 5.84
N SER A 132 6.38 -4.03 4.56
CA SER A 132 5.54 -2.98 3.95
C SER A 132 4.05 -3.35 4.02
N ILE A 133 3.69 -4.60 3.71
CA ILE A 133 2.31 -5.11 3.82
C ILE A 133 1.82 -5.06 5.27
N LEU A 134 2.65 -5.49 6.22
CA LEU A 134 2.31 -5.45 7.64
C LEU A 134 1.98 -4.02 8.10
N LEU A 135 2.82 -3.05 7.74
CA LEU A 135 2.60 -1.64 8.06
C LEU A 135 1.29 -1.11 7.47
N ILE A 136 1.04 -1.40 6.19
CA ILE A 136 -0.18 -0.97 5.48
C ILE A 136 -1.43 -1.59 6.14
N PHE A 137 -1.38 -2.87 6.51
CA PHE A 137 -2.52 -3.56 7.10
C PHE A 137 -2.79 -3.10 8.52
N ILE A 138 -1.74 -2.85 9.32
CA ILE A 138 -1.88 -2.25 10.66
C ILE A 138 -2.52 -0.87 10.53
N SER A 139 -2.01 -0.02 9.64
CA SER A 139 -2.57 1.32 9.47
C SER A 139 -4.01 1.31 8.96
N THR A 140 -4.32 0.46 7.98
CA THR A 140 -5.70 0.38 7.48
C THR A 140 -6.64 -0.23 8.51
N GLY A 141 -6.19 -1.24 9.26
CA GLY A 141 -6.96 -1.89 10.32
C GLY A 141 -7.26 -0.97 11.50
N ILE A 142 -6.28 -0.15 11.92
CA ILE A 142 -6.50 0.90 12.93
C ILE A 142 -7.47 1.95 12.37
N GLY A 143 -7.33 2.35 11.11
CA GLY A 143 -8.24 3.32 10.47
C GLY A 143 -9.71 2.90 10.47
N LEU A 144 -10.01 1.61 10.43
CA LEU A 144 -11.38 1.09 10.56
C LEU A 144 -12.01 1.33 11.93
N ILE A 145 -11.21 1.58 12.98
CA ILE A 145 -11.70 1.93 14.32
C ILE A 145 -12.15 3.40 14.37
N TRP A 146 -11.55 4.25 13.54
CA TRP A 146 -11.79 5.70 13.49
C TRP A 146 -12.83 6.13 12.45
N ARG A 147 -13.60 5.18 11.92
CA ARG A 147 -14.55 5.36 10.84
C ARG A 147 -15.97 5.40 11.37
#